data_AF-A0A6L4ABK6-F1
#
_entry.id   AF-A0A6L4ABK6-F1
#
_cell.length_a   1.000
_cell.length_b   1.000
_cell.length_c   1.000
_cell.angle_alpha   90.00
_cell.angle_beta   90.00
_cell.angle_gamma   90.00
#
_symmetry.space_group_name_H-M   'P 1'
#
loop_
_entity.id
_entity.type
_entity.pdbx_description
1 polymer ?
#
loop_
_entity_poly.entity_id
_entity_poly.type
_entity_poly.pdbx_seq_one_letter_code
_entity_poly.pdbx_strand_id
1 'polypeptide(L)' 'MPQPNTPEHQRLADSEARKADWKNWGPYLSERAWGTVREDYSPNGDAWTYLPHDHARSRAYRWNEDGLAGVSNRFQNLC' A
#
# COMPACT_ATOMS: atom_id res chain seq x y z
N MET A 1 9.27 -25.49 20.62
CA MET A 1 7.83 -25.59 20.93
C MET A 1 7.14 -26.19 19.72
N PRO A 2 6.23 -27.16 19.85
CA PRO A 2 5.45 -27.62 18.71
C PRO A 2 4.64 -26.44 18.15
N GLN A 3 4.70 -26.23 16.83
CA GLN A 3 3.90 -25.20 16.17
C GLN A 3 2.41 -25.55 16.33
N PRO A 4 1.56 -24.61 16.75
CA PRO A 4 0.13 -24.88 16.91
C PRO A 4 -0.51 -25.24 15.57
N ASN A 5 -1.26 -26.34 15.50
CA ASN A 5 -1.88 -26.82 14.27
C ASN A 5 -3.25 -26.15 14.03
N THR A 6 -3.24 -24.84 13.78
CA THR A 6 -4.47 -24.11 13.43
C THR A 6 -4.70 -24.10 11.92
N PRO A 7 -5.94 -23.85 11.45
CA PRO A 7 -6.22 -23.69 10.03
C PRO A 7 -5.33 -22.65 9.32
N GLU A 8 -4.90 -21.59 10.03
CA GLU A 8 -3.99 -20.60 9.46
C GLU A 8 -2.57 -21.14 9.28
N HIS A 9 -2.05 -21.95 10.21
CA HIS A 9 -0.75 -22.61 10.03
C HIS A 9 -0.78 -23.54 8.82
N GLN A 10 -1.90 -24.24 8.60
CA GLN A 10 -2.08 -25.08 7.43
C GLN A 10 -2.12 -24.26 6.13
N ARG A 11 -2.85 -23.13 6.11
CA ARG A 11 -2.87 -22.18 4.99
C ARG A 11 -1.49 -21.60 4.67
N LEU A 12 -0.68 -21.31 5.68
CA LEU A 12 0.69 -20.82 5.52
C LEU A 12 1.60 -21.91 4.94
N ALA A 13 1.53 -23.13 5.47
CA ALA A 13 2.29 -24.28 4.97
C ALA A 13 1.93 -24.61 3.50
N ASP A 14 0.64 -24.57 3.14
CA ASP A 14 0.19 -24.78 1.75
C ASP A 14 0.66 -23.67 0.81
N SER A 15 0.78 -22.43 1.31
CA SER A 15 1.35 -21.31 0.56
C SER A 15 2.85 -21.48 0.32
N GLU A 16 3.61 -21.84 1.35
CA GLU A 16 5.05 -22.11 1.26
C GLU A 16 5.36 -23.28 0.32
N ALA A 17 4.58 -24.36 0.44
CA ALA A 17 4.67 -25.54 -0.43
C ALA A 17 4.14 -25.30 -1.85
N ARG A 18 3.68 -24.09 -2.18
CA ARG A 18 3.12 -23.70 -3.49
C ARG A 18 1.91 -24.55 -3.92
N LYS A 19 1.16 -25.10 -2.97
CA LYS A 19 -0.11 -25.81 -3.23
C LYS A 19 -1.29 -24.85 -3.43
N ALA A 20 -1.20 -23.66 -2.84
CA ALA A 20 -2.18 -22.59 -2.99
C ALA A 20 -1.48 -21.22 -3.03
N ASP A 21 -1.87 -20.33 -3.94
CA ASP A 21 -1.27 -18.99 -4.11
C ASP A 21 -2.19 -17.86 -3.67
N TRP A 22 -2.80 -18.00 -2.49
CA TRP A 22 -3.71 -16.98 -1.94
C TRP A 22 -3.00 -15.67 -1.59
N LYS A 23 -1.66 -15.66 -1.49
CA LYS A 23 -0.83 -14.46 -1.32
C LYS A 23 -0.55 -13.74 -2.64
N ASN A 24 -1.11 -14.19 -3.77
CA ASN A 24 -0.95 -13.48 -5.03
C ASN A 24 -1.69 -12.14 -5.04
N TRP A 25 -2.80 -12.03 -4.30
CA TRP A 25 -3.58 -10.81 -4.14
C TRP A 25 -3.68 -10.44 -2.67
N GLY A 26 -3.54 -9.16 -2.36
CA GLY A 26 -3.58 -8.69 -0.98
C GLY A 26 -3.36 -7.19 -0.86
N PRO A 27 -3.23 -6.69 0.38
CA PRO A 27 -2.98 -5.27 0.66
C PRO A 27 -1.51 -4.91 0.39
N TYR A 28 -1.05 -5.19 -0.82
CA TYR A 28 0.32 -4.92 -1.28
C TYR A 28 0.45 -3.56 -1.94
N LEU A 29 -0.63 -2.77 -2.05
CA LEU A 29 -0.59 -1.47 -2.70
C LEU A 29 0.22 -0.50 -1.83
N SER A 30 1.30 0.05 -2.39
CA SER A 30 2.13 1.05 -1.72
C SER A 30 1.54 2.44 -1.92
N GLU A 31 1.78 3.36 -0.98
CA GLU A 31 1.47 4.78 -1.19
C GLU A 31 2.29 5.31 -2.39
N ARG A 32 1.61 5.86 -3.41
CA ARG A 32 2.23 6.32 -4.67
C ARG A 32 2.09 7.84 -4.89
N ALA A 33 1.73 8.58 -3.86
CA ALA A 33 1.16 9.92 -4.00
C ALA A 33 2.18 11.09 -3.98
N TRP A 34 3.46 10.86 -3.67
CA TRP A 34 4.40 11.98 -3.57
C TRP A 34 4.67 12.64 -4.93
N GLY A 35 4.54 13.97 -5.00
CA GLY A 35 4.84 14.77 -6.19
C GLY A 35 3.68 15.02 -7.15
N THR A 36 2.44 14.65 -6.78
CA THR A 36 1.26 15.10 -7.53
C THR A 36 0.89 16.53 -7.13
N VAL A 37 0.92 17.47 -8.09
CA VAL A 37 0.64 18.92 -7.89
C VAL A 37 -0.79 19.22 -7.40
N ARG A 38 -1.64 18.20 -7.21
CA ARG A 38 -3.06 18.31 -6.89
C ARG A 38 -3.37 18.83 -5.48
N GLU A 39 -2.35 19.06 -4.66
CA GLU A 39 -2.47 19.57 -3.28
C GLU A 39 -1.77 20.93 -3.09
N ASP A 40 -1.40 21.62 -4.16
CA ASP A 40 -0.88 22.98 -4.06
C ASP A 40 -2.01 23.98 -3.75
N TYR A 41 -2.17 24.26 -2.46
CA TYR A 41 -3.01 25.35 -1.95
C TYR A 41 -2.17 26.55 -1.50
N SER A 42 -0.91 26.63 -1.94
CA SER A 42 -0.06 27.75 -1.59
C SER A 42 -0.58 29.04 -2.24
N PRO A 43 -0.44 30.20 -1.59
CA PRO A 43 -0.89 31.48 -2.16
C PRO A 43 -0.16 31.87 -3.44
N ASN A 44 1.04 31.31 -3.66
CA ASN A 44 1.99 31.74 -4.70
C ASN A 44 2.31 30.66 -5.74
N GLY A 45 1.71 29.47 -5.66
CA GLY A 45 2.00 28.35 -6.57
C GLY A 45 3.33 27.62 -6.29
N ASP A 46 3.82 27.67 -5.05
CA ASP A 46 5.03 26.94 -4.61
C ASP A 46 4.67 25.59 -3.98
N ALA A 47 4.30 24.64 -4.84
CA ALA A 47 3.86 23.31 -4.45
C ALA A 47 4.90 22.52 -3.62
N TRP A 48 6.19 22.67 -3.91
CA TRP A 48 7.24 21.83 -3.33
C TRP A 48 7.64 22.24 -1.91
N THR A 49 7.61 23.55 -1.62
CA THR A 49 7.84 24.05 -0.26
C THR A 49 6.57 23.94 0.59
N TYR A 50 5.39 24.12 -0.01
CA TYR A 50 4.10 24.03 0.70
C TYR A 50 3.75 22.61 1.12
N LEU A 51 4.07 21.61 0.29
CA LEU A 51 3.86 20.19 0.59
C LEU A 51 5.17 19.39 0.40
N PRO A 52 6.08 19.44 1.39
CA PRO A 52 7.33 18.68 1.33
C PRO A 52 7.07 17.17 1.41
N HIS A 53 8.04 16.36 0.95
CA HIS A 53 8.00 14.90 1.03
C HIS A 53 7.65 14.38 2.44
N ASP A 54 8.18 15.02 3.48
CA ASP A 54 7.94 14.58 4.86
C ASP A 54 6.48 14.64 5.29
N HIS A 55 5.69 15.53 4.71
CA HIS A 55 4.25 15.60 4.96
C HIS A 55 3.49 14.51 4.22
N ALA A 56 4.04 13.96 3.13
CA ALA A 56 3.33 13.01 2.28
C ALA A 56 2.94 11.72 3.00
N ARG A 57 3.79 11.25 3.92
CA ARG A 57 3.59 10.03 4.73
C ARG A 57 2.60 10.19 5.89
N SER A 58 2.07 11.39 6.14
CA SER A 58 1.33 11.67 7.38
C SER A 58 0.14 12.61 7.17
N ARG A 59 -0.27 12.82 5.92
CA ARG A 59 -1.40 13.66 5.56
C ARG A 59 -2.39 12.83 4.76
N ALA A 60 -3.66 12.92 5.14
CA ALA A 60 -4.74 12.39 4.32
C ALA A 60 -4.99 13.35 3.14
N TYR A 61 -4.95 12.83 1.93
CA TYR A 61 -5.13 13.61 0.73
C TYR A 61 -6.60 13.78 0.36
N ARG A 62 -6.99 14.92 -0.22
CA ARG A 62 -8.39 15.16 -0.60
C ARG A 62 -8.74 14.61 -1.97
N TRP A 63 -7.77 14.61 -2.89
CA TRP A 63 -7.98 14.28 -4.30
C TRP A 63 -6.96 13.26 -4.82
N ASN A 64 -6.48 12.40 -3.93
CA ASN A 64 -5.53 11.35 -4.24
C ASN A 64 -6.12 9.97 -3.95
N GLU A 65 -5.60 8.97 -4.65
CA GLU A 65 -5.75 7.57 -4.24
C GLU A 65 -4.52 7.22 -3.42
N ASP A 66 -4.61 7.40 -2.10
CA ASP A 66 -3.53 7.02 -1.16
C ASP A 66 -3.29 5.50 -1.13
N GLY A 67 -4.05 4.73 -1.92
CA GLY A 67 -4.02 3.28 -1.92
C GLY A 67 -4.49 2.66 -0.61
N LEU A 68 -5.17 3.45 0.24
CA LEU A 68 -5.70 3.01 1.52
C LEU A 68 -6.70 1.87 1.29
N ALA A 69 -6.44 0.73 1.94
CA ALA A 69 -7.17 -0.53 1.75
C ALA A 69 -7.18 -1.07 0.31
N GLY A 70 -6.28 -0.59 -0.55
CA GLY A 70 -6.15 -1.07 -1.92
C GLY A 70 -5.62 -2.49 -1.99
N VAL A 71 -6.21 -3.27 -2.91
CA VAL A 71 -5.78 -4.63 -3.22
C VAL A 71 -4.94 -4.57 -4.49
N SER A 72 -3.81 -5.25 -4.50
CA SER A 72 -3.02 -5.43 -5.72
C SER A 72 -2.45 -6.83 -5.76
N ASN A 73 -1.97 -7.23 -6.92
CA ASN A 73 -1.16 -8.43 -6.98
C ASN A 73 0.17 -8.19 -6.22
N ARG A 74 0.82 -9.25 -5.74
CA ARG A 74 2.07 -9.16 -4.95
C ARG A 74 3.23 -8.43 -5.64
N PHE A 75 3.17 -8.28 -6.96
CA PHE A 75 4.15 -7.56 -7.76
C PHE A 75 3.73 -6.12 -8.05
N GLN A 76 2.54 -5.70 -7.60
CA GLN A 76 1.93 -4.39 -7.79
C GLN A 76 1.82 -3.94 -9.26
N ASN A 77 1.80 -4.91 -10.18
CA ASN A 77 1.61 -4.70 -11.63
C ASN A 77 0.12 -4.58 -11.99
N LEU A 78 -0.76 -5.12 -11.14
CA LEU A 78 -2.22 -5.07 -11.28
C LEU A 78 -2.81 -4.64 -9.94
N CYS A 79 -3.75 -3.70 -10.00
CA CYS A 79 -4.53 -3.20 -8.86
C CYS A 79 -6.01 -3.46 -9.19
#